data_AF-A0A7X8ZTA5-F1
#
_entry.id   AF-A0A7X8ZTA5-F1
#
_cell.length_a   1.000
_cell.length_b   1.000
_cell.length_c   1.000
_cell.angle_alpha   90.00
_cell.angle_beta   90.00
_cell.angle_gamma   90.00
#
_symmetry.space_group_name_H-M   'P 1'
#
loop_
_entity.id
_entity.type
_entity.pdbx_description
1 polymer ?
#
loop_
_entity_poly.entity_id
_entity_poly.type
_entity_poly.pdbx_seq_one_letter_code
_entity_poly.pdbx_strand_id
1 'polypeptide(L)'
;MNKNKIKIQLTIVAVLLCTSTFAQYPSVPKGVQDSVNQMMKKEWELSDKAFEKALPIIEKEAKEGRPYIPWASRPSDLPQAEIPAFPGAYGGGAYSFGGRGGKVCVVTSLEDRGPGTLREACEQGGARIIVFNVAGIIHLKTPLIIRAPYITIAGQTAPGDGICIAGESIWINTHDAVIRHLKLRRGETWVGRR
;
A
#
# COMPACT_ATOMS: atom_id res chain seq x y z
N MET A 1 65.98 2.69 -19.87
CA MET A 1 64.76 2.86 -19.04
C MET A 1 63.94 1.57 -19.10
N ASN A 2 63.65 0.96 -17.95
CA ASN A 2 63.16 -0.43 -17.87
C ASN A 2 61.65 -0.49 -18.16
N LYS A 3 61.25 -1.02 -19.33
CA LYS A 3 59.86 -0.99 -19.85
C LYS A 3 58.81 -1.57 -18.87
N ASN A 4 59.23 -2.48 -17.99
CA ASN A 4 58.36 -3.09 -16.99
C ASN A 4 58.02 -2.13 -15.83
N LYS A 5 58.94 -1.22 -15.45
CA LYS A 5 58.65 -0.20 -14.43
C LYS A 5 57.63 0.83 -14.92
N ILE A 6 57.69 1.19 -16.20
CA ILE A 6 56.73 2.12 -16.83
C ILE A 6 55.33 1.50 -16.89
N LYS A 7 55.23 0.21 -17.26
CA LYS A 7 53.94 -0.51 -17.24
C LYS A 7 53.34 -0.58 -15.84
N ILE A 8 54.14 -0.94 -14.83
CA ILE A 8 53.67 -1.01 -13.43
C ILE A 8 53.22 0.36 -12.91
N GLN A 9 53.95 1.43 -13.22
CA GLN A 9 53.55 2.80 -12.87
C GLN A 9 52.26 3.23 -13.58
N LEU A 10 52.08 2.88 -14.85
CA LEU A 10 50.83 3.18 -15.58
C LEU A 10 49.62 2.46 -14.96
N THR A 11 49.77 1.21 -14.53
CA THR A 11 48.66 0.44 -13.94
C THR A 11 48.26 0.99 -12.58
N ILE A 12 49.21 1.44 -11.76
CA ILE A 12 48.92 2.05 -10.45
C ILE A 12 48.19 3.39 -10.62
N VAL A 13 48.56 4.20 -11.61
CA VAL A 13 47.87 5.46 -11.94
C VAL A 13 46.45 5.20 -12.44
N ALA A 14 46.23 4.16 -13.25
CA ALA A 14 44.90 3.80 -13.74
C ALA A 14 43.94 3.35 -12.63
N VAL A 15 44.43 2.70 -11.58
CA VAL A 15 43.62 2.28 -10.42
C VAL A 15 43.29 3.46 -9.50
N LEU A 16 44.18 4.46 -9.40
CA LEU A 16 43.94 5.69 -8.62
C LEU A 16 42.95 6.67 -9.30
N LEU A 17 42.69 6.52 -10.60
CA LEU A 17 41.74 7.34 -11.37
C LEU A 17 40.29 6.83 -11.32
N CYS A 18 40.02 5.71 -10.64
CA CYS A 18 38.66 5.29 -10.30
C CYS A 18 38.09 6.21 -9.21
N THR A 19 37.63 7.39 -9.62
CA THR A 19 36.82 8.25 -8.75
C THR A 19 35.44 7.62 -8.60
N SER A 20 35.07 7.32 -7.36
CA SER A 20 33.72 6.89 -7.00
C SER A 20 32.75 8.00 -7.41
N THR A 21 32.00 7.79 -8.49
CA THR A 21 30.89 8.69 -8.84
C THR A 21 29.71 8.36 -7.93
N PHE A 22 29.56 9.11 -6.84
CA PHE A 22 28.33 9.06 -6.08
C PHE A 22 27.21 9.65 -6.94
N ALA A 23 26.18 8.87 -7.22
CA ALA A 23 24.99 9.38 -7.90
C ALA A 23 24.45 10.57 -7.10
N GLN A 24 24.33 11.73 -7.75
CA GLN A 24 23.89 12.95 -7.10
C GLN A 24 22.36 12.97 -7.00
N TYR A 25 21.83 12.17 -6.09
CA TYR A 25 20.42 12.26 -5.74
C TYR A 25 20.18 13.58 -4.98
N PRO A 26 19.15 14.36 -5.35
CA PRO A 26 18.79 15.58 -4.62
C PRO A 26 18.54 15.26 -3.15
N SER A 27 19.25 15.91 -2.23
CA SER A 27 18.96 15.82 -0.81
C SER A 27 17.74 16.68 -0.47
N VAL A 28 16.79 16.13 0.29
CA VAL A 28 15.60 16.84 0.72
C VAL A 28 15.99 17.87 1.80
N PRO A 29 15.59 19.15 1.67
CA PRO A 29 15.85 20.14 2.72
C PRO A 29 15.23 19.74 4.06
N LYS A 30 15.93 19.98 5.17
CA LYS A 30 15.49 19.54 6.51
C LYS A 30 14.09 20.04 6.89
N GLY A 31 13.76 21.31 6.61
CA GLY A 31 12.42 21.84 6.90
C GLY A 31 11.30 21.15 6.11
N VAL A 32 11.59 20.73 4.88
CA VAL A 32 10.67 19.92 4.07
C VAL A 32 10.51 18.54 4.71
N GLN A 33 11.61 17.90 5.10
CA GLN A 33 11.59 16.60 5.76
C GLN A 33 10.83 16.63 7.11
N ASP A 34 11.02 17.67 7.91
CA ASP A 34 10.32 17.85 9.19
C ASP A 34 8.81 18.01 8.98
N SER A 35 8.39 18.74 7.93
CA SER A 35 6.97 18.88 7.59
C SER A 35 6.33 17.54 7.20
N VAL A 36 7.06 16.71 6.45
CA VAL A 36 6.62 15.36 6.06
C VAL A 36 6.54 14.45 7.25
N ASN A 37 7.54 14.47 8.11
CA ASN A 37 7.57 13.69 9.34
C ASN A 37 6.38 14.05 10.25
N GLN A 38 6.05 15.34 10.38
CA GLN A 38 4.88 15.78 11.13
C GLN A 38 3.57 15.34 10.49
N MET A 39 3.43 15.45 9.15
CA MET A 39 2.26 14.95 8.43
C MET A 39 2.09 13.44 8.63
N MET A 40 3.16 12.67 8.43
CA MET A 40 3.14 11.21 8.56
C MET A 40 2.85 10.78 9.99
N LYS A 41 3.42 11.46 10.99
CA LYS A 41 3.12 11.18 12.40
C LYS A 41 1.62 11.33 12.68
N LYS A 42 1.01 12.43 12.22
CA LYS A 42 -0.44 12.64 12.34
C LYS A 42 -1.25 11.55 11.63
N GLU A 43 -0.83 11.15 10.43
CA GLU A 43 -1.50 10.09 9.68
C GLU A 43 -1.43 8.74 10.41
N TRP A 44 -0.26 8.41 10.98
CA TRP A 44 -0.11 7.22 11.81
C TRP A 44 -1.00 7.27 13.06
N GLU A 45 -1.06 8.41 13.76
CA GLU A 45 -1.95 8.58 14.92
C GLU A 45 -3.44 8.40 14.54
N LEU A 46 -3.86 8.87 13.37
CA LEU A 46 -5.22 8.64 12.85
C LEU A 46 -5.44 7.17 12.50
N SER A 47 -4.46 6.55 11.85
CA SER A 47 -4.48 5.13 11.49
C SER A 47 -4.54 4.23 12.73
N ASP A 48 -3.82 4.58 13.80
CA ASP A 48 -3.85 3.89 15.09
C ASP A 48 -5.24 3.98 15.72
N LYS A 49 -5.83 5.18 15.80
CA LYS A 49 -7.20 5.36 16.30
C LYS A 49 -8.24 4.59 15.48
N ALA A 50 -8.07 4.55 14.16
CA ALA A 50 -8.95 3.76 13.29
C ALA A 50 -8.78 2.25 13.56
N PHE A 51 -7.53 1.79 13.72
CA PHE A 51 -7.23 0.40 14.01
C PHE A 51 -7.71 -0.04 15.40
N GLU A 52 -7.60 0.81 16.42
CA GLU A 52 -8.14 0.57 17.76
C GLU A 52 -9.66 0.33 17.71
N LYS A 53 -10.39 1.09 16.89
CA LYS A 53 -11.83 0.87 16.67
C LYS A 53 -12.12 -0.41 15.90
N ALA A 54 -11.25 -0.78 14.98
CA ALA A 54 -11.37 -2.00 14.18
C ALA A 54 -11.03 -3.27 14.97
N LEU A 55 -10.12 -3.18 15.94
CA LEU A 55 -9.54 -4.32 16.64
C LEU A 55 -10.57 -5.23 17.33
N PRO A 56 -11.56 -4.73 18.09
CA PRO A 56 -12.59 -5.59 18.69
C PRO A 56 -13.38 -6.41 17.67
N ILE A 57 -13.62 -5.85 16.47
CA ILE A 57 -14.33 -6.54 15.39
C ILE A 57 -13.43 -7.64 14.81
N ILE A 58 -12.15 -7.34 14.60
CA ILE A 58 -11.16 -8.30 14.11
C ILE A 58 -11.01 -9.46 15.09
N GLU A 59 -10.90 -9.18 16.39
CA GLU A 59 -10.78 -10.21 17.42
C GLU A 59 -12.04 -11.09 17.53
N LYS A 60 -13.22 -10.48 17.34
CA LYS A 60 -14.48 -11.23 17.27
C LYS A 60 -14.48 -12.17 16.07
N GLU A 61 -14.20 -11.67 14.87
CA GLU A 61 -14.16 -12.49 13.66
C GLU A 61 -13.06 -13.58 13.70
N ALA A 62 -11.94 -13.29 14.38
CA ALA A 62 -10.89 -14.28 14.62
C ALA A 62 -11.39 -15.48 15.42
N LYS A 63 -12.26 -15.27 16.41
CA LYS A 63 -12.92 -16.36 17.16
C LYS A 63 -13.96 -17.11 16.32
N GLU A 64 -14.55 -16.44 15.34
CA GLU A 64 -15.54 -17.00 14.41
C GLU A 64 -14.90 -17.72 13.20
N GLY A 65 -13.57 -17.89 13.20
CA GLY A 65 -12.85 -18.66 12.17
C GLY A 65 -12.11 -17.82 11.13
N ARG A 66 -11.97 -16.51 11.33
CA ARG A 66 -11.18 -15.61 10.46
C ARG A 66 -9.92 -15.10 11.18
N PRO A 67 -8.89 -15.94 11.35
CA PRO A 67 -7.76 -15.60 12.20
C PRO A 67 -7.02 -14.36 11.73
N TYR A 68 -6.69 -13.46 12.66
CA TYR A 68 -5.77 -12.35 12.38
C TYR A 68 -4.34 -12.76 12.71
N ILE A 69 -3.49 -12.81 11.70
CA ILE A 69 -2.12 -13.34 11.78
C ILE A 69 -1.13 -12.24 11.33
N PRO A 70 -0.83 -11.26 12.19
CA PRO A 70 -0.01 -10.09 11.82
C PRO A 70 1.46 -10.44 11.55
N TRP A 71 1.93 -11.60 12.03
CA TRP A 71 3.30 -12.07 11.84
C TRP A 71 3.50 -12.93 10.59
N ALA A 72 2.43 -13.22 9.85
CA ALA A 72 2.51 -14.03 8.65
C ALA A 72 3.35 -13.34 7.57
N SER A 73 4.30 -14.08 6.99
CA SER A 73 5.21 -13.55 5.97
C SER A 73 5.21 -14.38 4.69
N ARG A 74 4.89 -15.67 4.79
CA ARG A 74 4.80 -16.60 3.68
C ARG A 74 3.35 -16.96 3.42
N PRO A 75 2.99 -17.33 2.17
CA PRO A 75 1.64 -17.80 1.85
C PRO A 75 1.16 -18.95 2.73
N SER A 76 2.05 -19.88 3.11
CA SER A 76 1.75 -21.02 3.97
C SER A 76 1.44 -20.66 5.42
N ASP A 77 1.82 -19.46 5.87
CA ASP A 77 1.55 -19.01 7.24
C ASP A 77 0.08 -18.57 7.40
N LEU A 78 -0.64 -18.39 6.29
CA LEU A 78 -2.04 -17.98 6.24
C LEU A 78 -2.93 -19.13 5.79
N PRO A 79 -4.15 -19.26 6.36
CA PRO A 79 -5.13 -20.19 5.82
C PRO A 79 -5.44 -19.81 4.36
N GLN A 80 -5.64 -20.82 3.51
CA GLN A 80 -5.99 -20.64 2.10
C GLN A 80 -7.45 -21.04 1.88
N ALA A 81 -8.18 -20.27 1.08
CA ALA A 81 -9.55 -20.60 0.69
C ALA A 81 -9.58 -21.81 -0.26
N GLU A 82 -10.68 -22.56 -0.26
CA GLU A 82 -10.87 -23.70 -1.17
C GLU A 82 -11.06 -23.27 -2.63
N ILE A 83 -11.62 -22.07 -2.84
CA ILE A 83 -11.87 -21.49 -4.16
C ILE A 83 -10.97 -20.27 -4.34
N PRO A 84 -10.50 -20.01 -5.58
CA PRO A 84 -9.65 -18.86 -5.85
C PRO A 84 -10.34 -17.54 -5.47
N ALA A 85 -9.53 -16.53 -5.15
CA ALA A 85 -9.97 -15.18 -4.82
C ALA A 85 -10.85 -14.58 -5.93
N PHE A 86 -10.54 -14.90 -7.18
CA PHE A 86 -11.34 -14.61 -8.36
C PHE A 86 -11.04 -15.57 -9.52
N PRO A 87 -11.93 -15.70 -10.52
CA PRO A 87 -11.65 -16.51 -11.70
C PRO A 87 -10.36 -16.08 -12.39
N GLY A 88 -9.42 -17.02 -12.56
CA GLY A 88 -8.11 -16.77 -13.14
C GLY A 88 -7.03 -16.25 -12.16
N ALA A 89 -7.30 -16.19 -10.85
CA ALA A 89 -6.27 -15.87 -9.86
C ALA A 89 -5.17 -16.96 -9.84
N TYR A 90 -3.90 -16.54 -9.78
CA TYR A 90 -2.75 -17.43 -9.76
C TYR A 90 -1.65 -16.89 -8.82
N GLY A 91 -0.70 -17.75 -8.43
CA GLY A 91 0.42 -17.40 -7.55
C GLY A 91 0.08 -17.48 -6.05
N GLY A 92 0.98 -16.98 -5.21
CA GLY A 92 0.88 -17.12 -3.74
C GLY A 92 -0.31 -16.41 -3.08
N GLY A 93 -1.00 -15.52 -3.81
CA GLY A 93 -2.23 -14.86 -3.35
C GLY A 93 -3.51 -15.41 -3.99
N ALA A 94 -3.43 -16.49 -4.78
CA ALA A 94 -4.55 -16.99 -5.57
C ALA A 94 -5.76 -17.40 -4.72
N TYR A 95 -5.52 -17.86 -3.49
CA TYR A 95 -6.54 -18.37 -2.57
C TYR A 95 -6.75 -17.45 -1.35
N SER A 96 -6.40 -16.17 -1.49
CA SER A 96 -6.77 -15.14 -0.50
C SER A 96 -8.29 -15.12 -0.29
N PHE A 97 -8.73 -15.05 0.97
CA PHE A 97 -10.16 -14.97 1.30
C PHE A 97 -10.76 -13.63 0.85
N GLY A 98 -9.93 -12.58 0.81
CA GLY A 98 -10.40 -11.21 0.64
C GLY A 98 -11.51 -10.86 1.64
N GLY A 99 -12.50 -10.10 1.20
CA GLY A 99 -13.68 -9.72 1.98
C GLY A 99 -14.84 -10.72 1.92
N ARG A 100 -14.66 -11.94 1.41
CA ARG A 100 -15.75 -12.88 1.17
C ARG A 100 -16.54 -13.18 2.45
N GLY A 101 -17.87 -13.10 2.38
CA GLY A 101 -18.78 -13.31 3.51
C GLY A 101 -18.75 -12.18 4.55
N GLY A 102 -18.09 -11.07 4.22
CA GLY A 102 -18.06 -9.86 5.03
C GLY A 102 -19.18 -8.88 4.68
N LYS A 103 -19.12 -7.70 5.30
CA LYS A 103 -20.05 -6.60 5.02
C LYS A 103 -19.77 -5.95 3.67
N VAL A 104 -20.80 -5.39 3.05
CA VAL A 104 -20.64 -4.56 1.84
C VAL A 104 -20.53 -3.10 2.27
N CYS A 105 -19.39 -2.48 1.95
CA CYS A 105 -19.13 -1.07 2.19
C CYS A 105 -19.28 -0.30 0.86
N VAL A 106 -20.31 0.54 0.77
CA VAL A 106 -20.58 1.32 -0.45
C VAL A 106 -19.88 2.67 -0.34
N VAL A 107 -18.96 2.95 -1.26
CA VAL A 107 -18.33 4.27 -1.42
C VAL A 107 -19.27 5.15 -2.23
N THR A 108 -19.66 6.29 -1.64
CA THR A 108 -20.60 7.26 -2.20
C THR A 108 -20.00 8.64 -2.38
N SER A 109 -18.74 8.85 -1.98
CA SER A 109 -18.03 10.13 -2.05
C SER A 109 -16.63 9.97 -2.64
N LEU A 110 -16.19 10.96 -3.40
CA LEU A 110 -14.85 11.04 -3.97
C LEU A 110 -13.83 11.76 -3.06
N GLU A 111 -14.31 12.28 -1.92
CA GLU A 111 -13.47 12.93 -0.93
C GLU A 111 -12.49 11.92 -0.27
N ASP A 112 -11.35 12.42 0.22
CA ASP A 112 -10.34 11.58 0.87
C ASP A 112 -10.79 11.09 2.27
N ARG A 113 -11.50 11.94 3.02
CA ARG A 113 -11.96 11.66 4.40
C ARG A 113 -13.40 12.10 4.61
N GLY A 114 -14.09 11.42 5.51
CA GLY A 114 -15.48 11.69 5.85
C GLY A 114 -16.38 10.48 5.59
N PRO A 115 -17.69 10.63 5.82
CA PRO A 115 -18.65 9.56 5.59
C PRO A 115 -18.78 9.21 4.11
N GLY A 116 -18.83 7.91 3.81
CA GLY A 116 -19.01 7.38 2.46
C GLY A 116 -17.77 7.43 1.57
N THR A 117 -16.58 7.71 2.13
CA THR A 117 -15.32 7.74 1.37
C THR A 117 -14.65 6.36 1.31
N LEU A 118 -13.74 6.20 0.33
CA LEU A 118 -12.92 4.99 0.25
C LEU A 118 -12.07 4.77 1.51
N ARG A 119 -11.54 5.85 2.10
CA ARG A 119 -10.71 5.73 3.30
C ARG A 119 -11.48 5.20 4.49
N GLU A 120 -12.68 5.73 4.73
CA GLU A 120 -13.53 5.22 5.80
C GLU A 120 -13.82 3.72 5.60
N ALA A 121 -14.19 3.31 4.38
CA ALA A 121 -14.44 1.90 4.06
C ALA A 121 -13.20 1.01 4.28
N CYS A 122 -12.00 1.51 3.97
CA CYS A 122 -10.74 0.80 4.19
C CYS A 122 -10.32 0.74 5.67
N GLU A 123 -10.61 1.77 6.46
CA GLU A 123 -10.27 1.88 7.89
C GLU A 123 -11.22 1.06 8.78
N GLN A 124 -12.39 0.65 8.27
CA GLN A 124 -13.32 -0.21 8.99
C GLN A 124 -12.73 -1.59 9.32
N GLY A 125 -13.02 -2.09 10.53
CA GLY A 125 -12.71 -3.45 10.92
C GLY A 125 -13.65 -4.49 10.33
N GLY A 126 -13.19 -5.74 10.36
CA GLY A 126 -13.91 -6.92 9.90
C GLY A 126 -13.82 -7.17 8.40
N ALA A 127 -14.20 -8.37 7.99
CA ALA A 127 -14.26 -8.80 6.61
C ALA A 127 -15.20 -7.87 5.82
N ARG A 128 -14.71 -7.32 4.71
CA ARG A 128 -15.50 -6.32 3.96
C ARG A 128 -15.20 -6.29 2.46
N ILE A 129 -16.26 -6.05 1.70
CA ILE A 129 -16.22 -5.85 0.25
C ILE A 129 -16.58 -4.40 -0.02
N ILE A 130 -15.61 -3.65 -0.54
CA ILE A 130 -15.77 -2.25 -0.94
C ILE A 130 -16.26 -2.22 -2.38
N VAL A 131 -17.42 -1.59 -2.56
CA VAL A 131 -18.06 -1.35 -3.86
C VAL A 131 -18.27 0.15 -4.05
N PHE A 132 -18.45 0.61 -5.29
CA PHE A 132 -18.50 2.03 -5.62
C PHE A 132 -19.84 2.37 -6.26
N ASN A 133 -20.52 3.39 -5.71
CA ASN A 133 -21.69 4.03 -6.32
C ASN A 133 -21.33 5.38 -7.00
N VAL A 134 -20.03 5.68 -7.04
CA VAL A 134 -19.47 6.88 -7.67
C VAL A 134 -18.36 6.49 -8.62
N ALA A 135 -18.09 7.34 -9.60
CA ALA A 135 -17.02 7.19 -10.57
C ALA A 135 -16.22 8.48 -10.66
N GLY A 136 -14.96 8.37 -11.10
CA GLY A 136 -14.06 9.51 -11.20
C GLY A 136 -12.77 9.30 -10.42
N ILE A 137 -12.22 10.41 -9.93
CA ILE A 137 -10.90 10.45 -9.31
C ILE A 137 -11.05 10.71 -7.82
N ILE A 138 -10.55 9.79 -7.00
CA ILE A 138 -10.37 9.99 -5.56
C ILE A 138 -8.95 10.52 -5.35
N HIS A 139 -8.84 11.77 -4.90
CA HIS A 139 -7.55 12.42 -4.67
C HIS A 139 -7.15 12.28 -3.20
N LEU A 140 -6.26 11.33 -2.92
CA LEU A 140 -5.76 11.07 -1.58
C LEU A 140 -4.79 12.19 -1.16
N LYS A 141 -4.98 12.76 0.03
CA LYS A 141 -4.07 13.79 0.59
C LYS A 141 -2.93 13.18 1.39
N THR A 142 -3.18 11.99 1.95
CA THR A 142 -2.21 11.20 2.71
C THR A 142 -2.26 9.73 2.26
N PRO A 143 -1.24 8.90 2.56
CA PRO A 143 -1.25 7.50 2.18
C PRO A 143 -2.46 6.79 2.78
N LEU A 144 -3.11 5.93 2.01
CA LEU A 144 -4.23 5.13 2.49
C LEU A 144 -3.70 3.83 3.11
N ILE A 145 -3.60 3.80 4.44
CA ILE A 145 -2.99 2.68 5.19
C ILE A 145 -4.06 1.66 5.58
N ILE A 146 -4.10 0.53 4.88
CA ILE A 146 -5.03 -0.57 5.13
C ILE A 146 -4.39 -1.55 6.11
N ARG A 147 -4.89 -1.57 7.35
CA ARG A 147 -4.37 -2.43 8.44
C ARG A 147 -5.31 -3.58 8.83
N ALA A 148 -6.62 -3.39 8.69
CA ALA A 148 -7.59 -4.43 8.99
C ALA A 148 -7.64 -5.46 7.84
N PRO A 149 -7.47 -6.77 8.13
CA PRO A 149 -7.40 -7.84 7.13
C PRO A 149 -8.76 -8.10 6.46
N TYR A 150 -8.79 -9.08 5.55
CA TYR A 150 -10.00 -9.58 4.90
C TYR A 150 -10.77 -8.51 4.13
N ILE A 151 -10.12 -7.94 3.12
CA ILE A 151 -10.67 -6.84 2.33
C ILE A 151 -10.72 -7.18 0.85
N THR A 152 -11.83 -6.86 0.20
CA THR A 152 -11.92 -6.83 -1.26
C THR A 152 -12.31 -5.44 -1.73
N ILE A 153 -11.52 -4.84 -2.62
CA ILE A 153 -11.87 -3.59 -3.30
C ILE A 153 -12.26 -3.92 -4.74
N ALA A 154 -13.55 -3.79 -5.03
CA ALA A 154 -14.16 -4.22 -6.28
C ALA A 154 -14.39 -3.02 -7.21
N GLY A 155 -13.33 -2.56 -7.89
CA GLY A 155 -13.39 -1.39 -8.78
C GLY A 155 -14.35 -1.53 -9.97
N GLN A 156 -14.67 -2.76 -10.38
CA GLN A 156 -15.61 -3.02 -11.46
C GLN A 156 -17.06 -2.65 -11.14
N THR A 157 -17.36 -2.36 -9.87
CA THR A 157 -18.70 -1.92 -9.44
C THR A 157 -18.94 -0.43 -9.68
N ALA A 158 -17.88 0.35 -9.90
CA ALA A 158 -18.00 1.77 -10.19
C ALA A 158 -18.74 1.99 -11.53
N PRO A 159 -19.64 2.98 -11.60
CA PRO A 159 -20.32 3.33 -12.85
C PRO A 159 -19.35 3.95 -13.88
N GLY A 160 -19.78 4.02 -15.14
CA GLY A 160 -19.08 4.75 -16.21
C GLY A 160 -17.60 4.36 -16.36
N ASP A 161 -16.72 5.36 -16.35
CA ASP A 161 -15.26 5.20 -16.54
C ASP A 161 -14.53 4.54 -15.35
N GLY A 162 -15.26 4.16 -14.31
CA GLY A 162 -14.71 3.53 -13.11
C GLY A 162 -13.97 4.49 -12.18
N ILE A 163 -13.17 3.93 -11.27
CA ILE A 163 -12.46 4.69 -10.22
C ILE A 163 -10.96 4.77 -10.50
N CYS A 164 -10.43 5.98 -10.34
CA CYS A 164 -9.01 6.25 -10.27
C CYS A 164 -8.63 6.78 -8.89
N ILE A 165 -7.63 6.19 -8.26
CA ILE A 165 -7.05 6.68 -7.02
C ILE A 165 -5.75 7.40 -7.38
N ALA A 166 -5.64 8.66 -6.98
CA ALA A 166 -4.53 9.53 -7.33
C ALA A 166 -4.02 10.37 -6.14
N GLY A 167 -2.90 11.05 -6.34
CA GLY A 167 -2.24 11.88 -5.32
C GLY A 167 -1.28 11.07 -4.46
N GLU A 168 -1.78 9.98 -3.84
CA GLU A 168 -0.98 9.19 -2.91
C GLU A 168 -1.07 7.67 -3.08
N SER A 169 -0.17 6.98 -2.37
CA SER A 169 -0.10 5.52 -2.37
C SER A 169 -1.14 4.87 -1.45
N ILE A 170 -1.53 3.65 -1.82
CA ILE A 170 -2.27 2.73 -0.94
C ILE A 170 -1.25 1.78 -0.32
N TRP A 171 -1.23 1.70 1.01
CA TRP A 171 -0.35 0.81 1.75
C TRP A 171 -1.16 -0.36 2.28
N ILE A 172 -0.78 -1.57 1.90
CA ILE A 172 -1.41 -2.80 2.36
C ILE A 172 -0.54 -3.35 3.49
N ASN A 173 -0.88 -3.00 4.72
CA ASN A 173 -0.17 -3.40 5.93
C ASN A 173 -0.95 -4.50 6.66
N THR A 174 -1.42 -5.49 5.90
CA THR A 174 -2.28 -6.55 6.40
C THR A 174 -2.27 -7.76 5.45
N HIS A 175 -2.91 -8.84 5.85
CA HIS A 175 -3.10 -10.03 5.02
C HIS A 175 -4.54 -10.10 4.44
N ASP A 176 -4.73 -10.98 3.45
CA ASP A 176 -6.02 -11.22 2.79
C ASP A 176 -6.66 -9.98 2.16
N ALA A 177 -5.90 -9.29 1.30
CA ALA A 177 -6.39 -8.17 0.49
C ALA A 177 -6.56 -8.58 -0.99
N VAL A 178 -7.72 -8.27 -1.57
CA VAL A 178 -8.01 -8.47 -3.00
C VAL A 178 -8.39 -7.13 -3.60
N ILE A 179 -7.57 -6.59 -4.50
CA ILE A 179 -7.81 -5.30 -5.15
C ILE A 179 -7.89 -5.53 -6.65
N ARG A 180 -9.00 -5.12 -7.27
CA ARG A 180 -9.22 -5.35 -8.71
C ARG A 180 -9.88 -4.16 -9.38
N HIS A 181 -9.60 -4.02 -10.67
CA HIS A 181 -10.28 -3.09 -11.58
C HIS A 181 -10.22 -1.62 -11.13
N LEU A 182 -9.10 -1.22 -10.54
CA LEU A 182 -8.81 0.16 -10.16
C LEU A 182 -7.71 0.75 -11.05
N LYS A 183 -7.78 2.05 -11.30
CA LYS A 183 -6.66 2.83 -11.82
C LYS A 183 -5.91 3.43 -10.65
N LEU A 184 -4.61 3.14 -10.51
CA LEU A 184 -3.75 3.75 -9.49
C LEU A 184 -2.78 4.71 -10.18
N ARG A 185 -2.84 5.99 -9.82
CA ARG A 185 -2.00 7.06 -10.40
C ARG A 185 -1.38 7.87 -9.29
N ARG A 186 -0.27 7.39 -8.72
CA ARG A 186 0.44 8.08 -7.63
C ARG A 186 0.69 9.55 -8.00
N GLY A 187 1.17 9.82 -9.22
CA GLY A 187 1.05 11.11 -9.93
C GLY A 187 1.71 12.35 -9.32
N GLU A 188 1.93 12.40 -8.00
CA GLU A 188 2.49 13.53 -7.29
C GLU A 188 4.00 13.35 -7.13
N THR A 189 4.76 14.22 -7.81
CA THR A 189 6.22 14.21 -7.89
C THR A 189 6.90 15.02 -6.79
N TRP A 190 6.18 15.33 -5.70
CA TRP A 190 6.71 16.21 -4.67
C TRP A 190 7.88 15.55 -3.93
N VAL A 191 9.03 16.23 -3.95
CA VAL A 191 10.35 15.64 -3.66
C VAL A 191 10.47 15.14 -2.22
N GLY A 192 9.80 15.77 -1.24
CA GLY A 192 9.91 15.37 0.16
C GLY A 192 9.21 14.06 0.51
N ARG A 193 8.46 13.46 -0.44
CA ARG A 193 7.75 12.17 -0.29
C ARG A 193 8.30 11.07 -1.20
N ARG A 194 9.46 11.32 -1.84
CA ARG A 194 10.18 10.34 -2.65
C ARG A 194 10.98 9.37 -1.79
#